data_AF-A0A7Y0SG83-F1
#
_entry.id   AF-A0A7Y0SG83-F1
#
_cell.length_a   1.000
_cell.length_b   1.000
_cell.length_c   1.000
_cell.angle_alpha   90.00
_cell.angle_beta   90.00
_cell.angle_gamma   90.00
#
_symmetry.space_group_name_H-M   'P 1'
#
loop_
_entity.id
_entity.type
_entity.pdbx_description
1 polymer ?
#
loop_
_entity_poly.entity_id
_entity_poly.type
_entity_poly.pdbx_seq_one_letter_code
_entity_poly.pdbx_strand_id
1 'polypeptide(L)'
;LNAIKLVKGYSRDHRPELNQVVLELICENQAGLPVYMQALSGNTNDAKAFSEVTKRHIHCLKAAQNSRYFIADAALYTEESIRS
;
A
#
# COMPACT_ATOMS: atom_id res chain seq x y z
N LEU A 1 19.74 -3.31 9.75
CA LEU A 1 18.70 -2.32 9.41
C LEU A 1 18.63 -2.22 7.89
N ASN A 2 17.50 -2.56 7.28
CA ASN A 2 17.30 -2.37 5.84
C ASN A 2 16.80 -0.92 5.62
N ALA A 3 17.60 -0.10 4.95
CA ALA A 3 17.24 1.28 4.64
C ALA A 3 16.34 1.37 3.39
N ILE A 4 15.48 2.39 3.34
CA ILE A 4 14.70 2.75 2.16
C ILE A 4 15.63 3.26 1.07
N LYS A 5 15.51 2.71 -0.14
CA LYS A 5 16.31 3.11 -1.30
C LYS A 5 15.53 4.09 -2.17
N LEU A 6 16.13 5.26 -2.38
CA LEU A 6 15.66 6.26 -3.33
C LEU A 6 16.21 5.89 -4.72
N VAL A 7 15.35 5.42 -5.62
CA VAL A 7 15.76 4.93 -6.94
C VAL A 7 14.84 5.44 -8.05
N LYS A 8 15.38 5.57 -9.26
CA LYS A 8 14.63 5.99 -10.45
C LYS A 8 13.64 4.91 -10.87
N GLY A 9 12.45 5.31 -11.32
CA GLY A 9 11.38 4.37 -11.63
C GLY A 9 10.42 4.82 -12.71
N TYR A 10 9.37 4.03 -12.90
CA TYR A 10 8.28 4.40 -13.80
C TYR A 10 7.54 5.62 -13.22
N SER A 11 7.45 6.70 -13.99
CA SER A 11 6.75 7.92 -13.60
C SER A 11 5.57 8.15 -14.52
N ARG A 12 4.35 8.11 -13.99
CA ARG A 12 3.13 8.48 -14.74
C ARG A 12 3.16 9.94 -15.19
N ASP A 13 3.84 10.80 -14.42
CA ASP A 13 4.01 12.23 -14.74
C ASP A 13 5.14 12.50 -15.76
N HIS A 14 5.66 11.46 -16.41
CA HIS A 14 6.74 11.55 -17.41
C HIS A 14 8.04 12.18 -16.86
N ARG A 15 8.37 11.92 -15.59
CA ARG A 15 9.59 12.37 -14.90
C ARG A 15 10.52 11.21 -14.49
N PRO A 16 11.03 10.40 -15.44
CA PRO A 16 11.85 9.22 -15.13
C PRO A 16 13.24 9.58 -14.55
N GLU A 17 13.64 10.85 -14.59
CA GLU A 17 14.89 11.34 -14.02
C GLU A 17 14.86 11.44 -12.49
N LEU A 18 13.67 11.57 -11.89
CA LEU A 18 13.51 11.77 -10.46
C LEU A 18 13.66 10.46 -9.69
N ASN A 19 14.29 10.54 -8.52
CA ASN A 19 14.31 9.43 -7.57
C ASN A 19 12.94 9.31 -6.92
N GLN A 20 12.48 8.07 -6.76
CA GLN A 20 11.17 7.74 -6.21
C GLN A 20 11.29 7.05 -4.85
N VAL A 21 10.24 7.24 -4.07
CA VAL A 21 9.92 6.53 -2.83
C VAL A 21 8.43 6.20 -2.89
N VAL A 22 8.02 5.09 -2.28
CA VAL A 22 6.60 4.70 -2.24
C VAL A 22 6.11 4.82 -0.79
N LEU A 23 4.90 5.34 -0.63
CA LEU A 23 4.21 5.42 0.65
C LEU A 23 2.88 4.68 0.54
N GLU A 24 2.76 3.59 1.27
CA GLU A 24 1.50 2.85 1.39
C GLU A 24 0.71 3.36 2.59
N LEU A 25 -0.58 3.60 2.38
CA LEU A 25 -1.50 4.11 3.38
C LEU A 25 -2.77 3.29 3.38
N ILE A 26 -3.33 3.08 4.58
CA ILE A 26 -4.73 2.70 4.74
C ILE A 26 -5.39 3.84 5.50
N CYS A 27 -6.49 4.37 4.93
CA CYS A 27 -7.21 5.48 5.50
C CYS A 27 -8.60 5.04 5.97
N GLU A 28 -9.06 5.64 7.07
CA GLU A 28 -10.46 5.57 7.48
C GLU A 28 -11.33 6.37 6.49
N ASN A 29 -12.54 5.90 6.21
CA ASN A 29 -13.36 6.37 5.10
C ASN A 29 -14.06 7.72 5.34
N GLN A 30 -14.43 8.06 6.58
CA GLN A 30 -15.17 9.29 6.87
C GLN A 30 -14.27 10.52 6.84
N ALA A 31 -13.16 10.48 7.57
CA ALA A 31 -12.27 11.64 7.72
C ALA A 31 -11.05 11.58 6.79
N GLY A 32 -10.82 10.46 6.10
CA GLY A 32 -9.64 10.27 5.25
C GLY A 32 -8.34 10.16 6.04
N LEU A 33 -8.41 9.88 7.35
CA LEU A 33 -7.25 9.85 8.23
C LEU A 33 -6.46 8.55 8.03
N PRO A 34 -5.13 8.62 7.84
CA PRO A 34 -4.29 7.44 7.81
C PRO A 34 -4.32 6.69 9.14
N VAL A 35 -4.73 5.43 9.10
CA VAL A 35 -4.69 4.49 10.25
C VAL A 35 -3.53 3.50 10.15
N TYR A 36 -2.89 3.42 8.97
CA TYR A 36 -1.69 2.66 8.70
C TYR A 36 -0.80 3.43 7.73
N MET A 37 0.52 3.31 7.89
CA MET A 37 1.51 3.90 7.01
C MET A 37 2.76 3.03 6.92
N GLN A 38 3.24 2.79 5.70
CA GLN A 38 4.51 2.12 5.43
C GLN A 38 5.28 2.84 4.33
N ALA A 39 6.53 3.19 4.63
CA ALA A 39 7.48 3.68 3.63
C ALA A 39 8.18 2.51 2.95
N LEU A 40 8.34 2.59 1.63
CA LEU A 40 8.94 1.56 0.79
C LEU A 40 9.97 2.18 -0.16
N SER A 41 10.89 1.36 -0.65
CA SER A 41 11.88 1.81 -1.64
C SER A 41 11.20 2.20 -2.95
N GLY A 42 11.84 3.07 -3.73
CA GLY A 42 11.39 3.32 -5.11
C GLY A 42 11.34 2.02 -5.91
N ASN A 43 10.43 1.92 -6.88
CA ASN A 43 10.15 0.73 -7.69
C ASN A 43 9.67 -0.52 -6.93
N THR A 44 9.25 -0.38 -5.67
CA THR A 44 8.51 -1.48 -5.04
C THR A 44 7.24 -1.76 -5.85
N ASN A 45 6.94 -3.05 -6.03
CA ASN A 45 5.74 -3.48 -6.76
C ASN A 45 4.54 -3.46 -5.81
N ASP A 46 3.59 -2.55 -6.09
CA ASP A 46 2.40 -2.29 -5.27
C ASP A 46 1.58 -3.56 -5.01
N ALA A 47 1.38 -4.42 -6.03
CA ALA A 47 0.57 -5.63 -5.87
C ALA A 47 1.17 -6.61 -4.86
N LYS A 48 2.50 -6.72 -4.80
CA LYS A 48 3.19 -7.59 -3.84
C LYS A 48 3.21 -6.98 -2.44
N ALA A 49 3.61 -5.72 -2.34
CA ALA A 49 3.74 -5.05 -1.04
C ALA A 49 2.39 -4.98 -0.32
N PHE A 50 1.34 -4.67 -1.07
CA PHE A 50 0.01 -4.56 -0.50
C PHE A 50 -0.64 -5.91 -0.13
N SER A 51 -0.35 -6.99 -0.87
CA SER A 51 -0.76 -8.35 -0.49
C SER A 51 -0.21 -8.71 0.90
N GLU A 52 1.05 -8.35 1.19
CA GLU A 52 1.64 -8.55 2.51
C GLU A 52 1.00 -7.67 3.58
N VAL A 53 0.72 -6.40 3.28
CA VAL A 53 0.02 -5.49 4.21
C VAL A 53 -1.36 -6.02 4.55
N THR A 54 -2.12 -6.45 3.55
CA THR A 54 -3.47 -7.02 3.71
C THR A 54 -3.44 -8.22 4.65
N LYS A 55 -2.58 -9.21 4.38
CA LYS A 55 -2.45 -10.40 5.24
C LYS A 55 -2.07 -10.06 6.68
N ARG A 56 -1.21 -9.06 6.89
CA ARG A 56 -0.71 -8.71 8.23
C ARG A 56 -1.68 -7.82 9.00
N HIS A 57 -2.42 -6.94 8.34
CA HIS A 57 -3.16 -5.87 9.02
C HIS A 57 -4.68 -5.94 8.87
N ILE A 58 -5.23 -6.67 7.89
CA ILE A 58 -6.69 -6.70 7.67
C ILE A 58 -7.43 -7.26 8.88
N HIS A 59 -6.86 -8.25 9.58
CA HIS A 59 -7.43 -8.81 10.80
C HIS A 59 -7.50 -7.76 11.92
N CYS A 60 -6.40 -7.02 12.13
CA CYS A 60 -6.34 -5.94 13.12
C CYS A 60 -7.35 -4.83 12.80
N LEU A 61 -7.47 -4.44 11.53
CA LEU A 61 -8.42 -3.42 11.09
C LEU A 61 -9.88 -3.86 11.28
N LYS A 62 -10.21 -5.11 10.92
CA LYS A 62 -11.55 -5.69 11.15
C LYS A 62 -11.91 -5.68 12.63
N ALA A 63 -10.96 -6.05 13.50
CA ALA A 63 -11.16 -6.07 14.95
C ALA A 63 -11.30 -4.66 15.55
N ALA A 64 -10.51 -3.69 15.08
CA ALA A 64 -10.45 -2.36 15.68
C ALA A 64 -11.58 -1.42 15.24
N GLN A 65 -12.08 -1.53 14.01
CA GLN A 65 -12.98 -0.52 13.42
C GLN A 65 -14.33 -1.07 12.94
N ASN A 66 -14.66 -2.34 13.21
CA ASN A 66 -15.83 -3.03 12.63
C ASN A 66 -15.94 -2.77 11.10
N SER A 67 -14.79 -2.68 10.44
CA SER A 67 -14.70 -2.33 9.02
C SER A 67 -15.30 -3.44 8.17
N ARG A 68 -16.44 -3.13 7.54
CA ARG A 68 -17.17 -4.09 6.69
C ARG A 68 -16.58 -4.23 5.29
N TYR A 69 -15.96 -3.17 4.80
CA TYR A 69 -15.43 -3.10 3.44
C TYR A 69 -13.99 -2.62 3.46
N PHE A 70 -13.23 -3.14 2.51
CA PHE A 70 -11.88 -2.72 2.21
C PHE A 70 -11.82 -2.35 0.74
N ILE A 71 -11.54 -1.07 0.46
CA ILE A 71 -11.56 -0.51 -0.89
C ILE A 71 -10.12 -0.29 -1.32
N ALA A 72 -9.80 -0.76 -2.52
CA ALA A 72 -8.46 -0.78 -3.08
C ALA A 72 -8.55 -0.59 -4.61
N ASP A 73 -7.47 -0.13 -5.23
CA ASP A 73 -7.41 0.02 -6.69
C ASP A 73 -7.38 -1.31 -7.44
N ALA A 74 -7.51 -1.27 -8.78
CA ALA A 74 -7.60 -2.46 -9.61
C ALA A 74 -6.31 -3.31 -9.65
N ALA A 75 -5.13 -2.72 -9.47
CA ALA A 75 -3.87 -3.46 -9.40
C ALA A 75 -3.81 -4.38 -8.17
N LEU A 76 -4.66 -4.12 -7.18
CA LEU A 76 -4.78 -4.89 -5.95
C LEU A 76 -5.78 -6.04 -6.08
N TYR A 77 -6.51 -6.13 -7.20
CA TYR A 77 -7.43 -7.23 -7.48
C TYR A 77 -6.67 -8.46 -7.98
N THR A 78 -6.11 -9.22 -7.05
CA THR A 78 -5.43 -10.51 -7.31
C THR A 78 -6.11 -11.64 -6.54
N GLU A 79 -5.93 -12.89 -7.00
CA GLU A 79 -6.45 -14.05 -6.27
C GLU A 79 -5.94 -14.10 -4.81
N GLU A 80 -4.68 -13.74 -4.60
CA GLU A 80 -4.06 -13.72 -3.28
C GLU A 80 -4.73 -12.69 -2.36
N SER A 81 -4.96 -11.47 -2.86
CA SER A 81 -5.65 -10.41 -2.11
C SER A 81 -7.08 -10.80 -1.73
N ILE A 82 -7.81 -11.49 -2.63
CA ILE A 82 -9.21 -11.89 -2.41
C ILE A 82 -9.33 -12.98 -1.33
N ARG A 83 -8.35 -13.87 -1.23
CA ARG A 83 -8.35 -14.99 -0.27
C ARG A 83 -7.81 -14.61 1.13
N SER A 84 -7.40 -13.35 1.33
CA SER A 84 -6.73 -12.85 2.54
C SER A 84 -7.68 -12.52 3.70
#